data_AF-A0A4V0I4G3-F1
#
_entry.id   AF-A0A4V0I4G3-F1
#
_cell.length_a   1.000
_cell.length_b   1.000
_cell.length_c   1.000
_cell.angle_alpha   90.00
_cell.angle_beta   90.00
_cell.angle_gamma   90.00
#
_symmetry.space_group_name_H-M   'P 1'
#
loop_
_entity.id
_entity.type
_entity.pdbx_description
1 polymer ?
#
loop_
_entity_poly.entity_id
_entity_poly.type
_entity_poly.pdbx_seq_one_letter_code
_entity_poly.pdbx_strand_id
1 'polypeptide(L)' 'MPRKPGYTSYSQALDGSEMSADELEFLLAVAAFQRRTGRRYPTWREVLHVAHCLGYRKIAEPTPIGEPHPFPDAEPGG' A
#
# COMPACT_ATOMS: atom_id res chain seq x y z
N MET A 1 15.31 13.54 22.17
CA MET A 1 14.21 13.47 21.17
C MET A 1 14.51 12.34 20.20
N PRO A 2 13.71 11.27 20.10
CA PRO A 2 13.91 10.26 19.08
C PRO A 2 13.58 10.87 17.70
N ARG A 3 14.52 10.73 16.75
CA ARG A 3 14.39 11.21 15.37
C ARG A 3 13.33 10.37 14.67
N LYS A 4 12.30 11.01 14.10
CA LYS A 4 11.30 10.34 13.25
C LYS A 4 12.04 9.66 12.09
N PRO A 5 11.87 8.35 11.87
CA PRO A 5 12.52 7.68 10.74
C PRO A 5 12.00 8.30 9.44
N GLY A 6 12.92 8.67 8.56
CA GLY A 6 12.62 9.23 7.26
C GLY A 6 11.93 8.19 6.36
N TYR A 7 11.15 8.71 5.42
CA TYR A 7 10.21 8.04 4.50
C TYR A 7 10.78 6.90 3.61
N THR A 8 12.05 6.51 3.77
CA THR A 8 12.74 5.54 2.90
C THR A 8 13.20 4.30 3.67
N SER A 9 12.29 3.71 4.44
CA SER A 9 12.48 2.39 5.01
C SER A 9 11.32 1.51 4.57
N TYR A 10 11.41 0.93 3.37
CA TYR A 10 10.63 -0.27 3.00
C TYR A 10 11.14 -1.52 3.74
N SER A 11 11.71 -1.31 4.93
CA SER A 11 12.23 -2.36 5.79
C SER A 11 11.08 -2.85 6.63
N GLN A 12 10.54 -3.99 6.22
CA GLN A 12 9.84 -5.00 6.98
C GLN A 12 9.73 -4.70 8.49
N ALA A 13 8.51 -4.70 9.02
CA ALA A 13 8.20 -4.61 10.45
C ALA A 13 8.45 -3.24 11.09
N LEU A 14 7.50 -2.33 10.87
CA LEU A 14 7.00 -1.55 12.00
C LEU A 14 5.84 -2.38 12.55
N ASP A 15 6.03 -2.96 13.74
CA ASP A 15 5.00 -3.44 14.66
C ASP A 15 4.72 -4.95 14.69
N GLY A 16 5.40 -5.79 13.90
CA GLY A 16 5.07 -7.22 13.81
C GLY A 16 3.76 -7.49 13.05
N SER A 17 3.35 -6.54 12.20
CA SER A 17 2.26 -6.70 11.25
C SER A 17 2.74 -7.59 10.09
N GLU A 18 2.09 -8.74 9.93
CA GLU A 18 2.12 -9.51 8.70
C GLU A 18 1.63 -8.58 7.57
N MET A 19 2.50 -8.29 6.61
CA MET A 19 2.15 -7.51 5.43
C MET A 19 1.11 -8.30 4.63
N SER A 20 -0.03 -7.68 4.31
CA SER A 20 -1.09 -8.33 3.55
C SER A 20 -0.61 -8.70 2.14
N ALA A 21 -1.20 -9.73 1.54
CA ALA A 21 -0.90 -10.12 0.15
C ALA A 21 -1.10 -8.94 -0.82
N ASP A 22 -2.15 -8.15 -0.59
CA ASP A 22 -2.48 -6.94 -1.36
C ASP A 22 -1.38 -5.86 -1.26
N GLU A 23 -0.87 -5.64 -0.05
CA GLU A 23 0.21 -4.68 0.19
C GLU A 23 1.48 -5.11 -0.53
N LEU A 24 1.82 -6.41 -0.47
CA LEU A 24 2.96 -6.97 -1.17
C LEU A 24 2.81 -6.86 -2.69
N GLU A 25 1.64 -7.20 -3.25
CA GLU A 25 1.35 -7.07 -4.67
C GLU A 25 1.51 -5.62 -5.15
N PHE A 26 0.95 -4.67 -4.40
CA PHE A 26 1.05 -3.26 -4.70
C PHE A 26 2.51 -2.77 -4.70
N LEU A 27 3.29 -3.14 -3.69
CA LEU A 27 4.71 -2.79 -3.60
C LEU A 27 5.52 -3.35 -4.77
N LEU A 28 5.27 -4.60 -5.16
CA LEU A 28 5.93 -5.23 -6.31
C LEU A 28 5.58 -4.52 -7.63
N ALA A 29 4.32 -4.14 -7.82
CA ALA A 29 3.87 -3.41 -8.99
C ALA A 29 4.50 -2.01 -9.10
N VAL A 30 4.59 -1.29 -7.98
CA VAL A 30 5.26 0.01 -7.89
C VAL A 30 6.76 -0.14 -8.19
N ALA A 31 7.42 -1.18 -7.66
CA ALA A 31 8.82 -1.45 -7.97
C ALA A 31 9.05 -1.77 -9.46
N ALA A 32 8.14 -2.53 -10.09
CA ALA A 32 8.17 -2.79 -11.52
C ALA A 32 7.98 -1.50 -12.34
N PHE A 33 7.09 -0.60 -11.92
CA PHE A 33 6.90 0.71 -12.55
C PHE A 33 8.15 1.58 -12.48
N GLN A 34 8.81 1.66 -11.32
CA GLN A 34 10.05 2.41 -11.14
C GLN A 34 11.17 1.90 -12.06
N ARG A 35 11.32 0.58 -12.17
CA ARG A 35 12.32 -0.05 -13.06
C ARG A 35 12.06 0.27 -14.52
N ARG A 36 10.80 0.28 -14.95
CA ARG A 36 10.41 0.56 -16.34
C ARG A 36 10.57 2.03 -16.74
N THR A 37 10.28 2.95 -15.81
CA THR A 37 10.29 4.39 -16.10
C THR A 37 11.61 5.08 -15.77
N GLY A 38 12.49 4.42 -15.00
CA GLY A 38 13.73 5.00 -14.49
C GLY A 38 13.49 6.11 -13.46
N ARG A 39 12.24 6.33 -13.02
CA ARG A 39 11.91 7.33 -12.00
C ARG A 39 12.03 6.71 -10.62
N ARG A 40 12.94 7.25 -9.81
CA ARG A 40 13.14 6.83 -8.42
C ARG A 40 11.95 7.15 -7.52
N TYR A 41 11.22 8.22 -7.82
CA TYR A 41 10.04 8.66 -7.07
C TYR A 41 8.87 8.86 -8.03
N PRO A 42 7.93 7.91 -8.10
CA PRO A 42 6.71 8.11 -8.88
C PRO A 42 5.87 9.22 -8.26
N THR A 43 5.18 9.97 -9.11
CA THR A 43 4.16 10.94 -8.71
C THR A 43 2.90 10.23 -8.23
N TRP A 44 2.08 10.87 -7.39
CA TRP A 44 0.81 10.30 -6.93
C TRP A 44 -0.13 9.90 -8.08
N ARG A 45 -0.07 10.61 -9.21
CA ARG A 45 -0.81 10.24 -10.42
C ARG A 45 -0.33 8.91 -11.02
N GLU A 46 0.98 8.66 -11.02
CA GLU A 46 1.54 7.39 -11.48
C GLU A 46 1.24 6.26 -10.50
N VAL A 47 1.26 6.53 -9.21
CA VAL A 47 0.87 5.55 -8.18
C VAL A 47 -0.60 5.13 -8.35
N LEU A 48 -1.52 6.08 -8.56
CA LEU A 48 -2.92 5.78 -8.87
C LEU A 48 -3.07 4.99 -10.18
N HIS A 49 -2.25 5.30 -11.19
CA HIS A 49 -2.24 4.53 -12.43
C HIS A 49 -1.81 3.07 -12.20
N VAL A 50 -0.78 2.83 -11.37
CA VAL A 50 -0.36 1.46 -10.99
C VAL A 50 -1.50 0.72 -10.28
N ALA A 51 -2.19 1.37 -9.33
CA ALA A 51 -3.35 0.79 -8.65
C ALA A 51 -4.44 0.37 -9.66
N HIS A 52 -4.75 1.24 -10.63
CA HIS A 52 -5.72 0.89 -11.68
C HIS A 52 -5.27 -0.27 -12.57
N CYS A 53 -3.98 -0.38 -12.89
CA CYS A 53 -3.45 -1.50 -13.67
C CYS A 53 -3.51 -2.84 -12.92
N LEU A 54 -3.48 -2.82 -11.59
CA LEU A 54 -3.72 -4.01 -10.75
C LEU A 54 -5.21 -4.39 -10.69
N GLY A 55 -6.11 -3.55 -11.21
CA GLY A 55 -7.56 -3.80 -11.19
C GLY A 55 -8.27 -3.26 -9.94
N TYR A 56 -7.59 -2.44 -9.12
CA TYR A 56 -8.24 -1.69 -8.06
C TYR A 56 -9.25 -0.71 -8.66
N ARG A 57 -10.49 -0.82 -8.18
CA ARG A 57 -11.63 -0.02 -8.61
C ARG A 57 -12.43 0.39 -7.38
N LYS A 58 -12.92 1.63 -7.37
CA LYS A 58 -13.73 2.14 -6.27
C LYS A 58 -15.13 1.51 -6.36
N ILE A 59 -15.44 0.59 -5.45
CA ILE A 59 -16.74 -0.10 -5.37
C ILE A 59 -17.58 0.33 -4.17
N ALA A 60 -17.00 1.12 -3.26
CA ALA A 60 -17.63 1.54 -2.01
C ALA A 60 -17.43 3.04 -1.77
N GLU A 61 -18.21 3.59 -0.85
CA GLU A 61 -18.03 4.93 -0.34
C GLU A 61 -16.67 5.06 0.39
N PRO A 62 -16.05 6.25 0.37
CA PRO A 62 -14.75 6.45 0.98
C PRO A 62 -14.84 6.33 2.51
N THR A 63 -13.96 5.54 3.10
CA THR A 63 -13.78 5.45 4.55
C THR A 63 -12.92 6.62 5.05
N PRO A 64 -13.22 7.25 6.20
CA PRO A 64 -12.37 8.26 6.80
C PRO A 64 -10.95 7.73 7.11
N ILE A 65 -9.92 8.56 6.86
CA ILE A 65 -8.48 8.19 6.98
C ILE A 65 -8.02 7.88 8.43
N GLY A 66 -8.92 7.87 9.42
CA GLY A 66 -8.62 7.56 10.82
C GLY A 66 -9.29 6.30 11.37
N GLU A 67 -10.14 5.64 10.57
CA GLU A 67 -10.78 4.40 10.99
C GLU A 67 -9.91 3.21 10.59
N PRO A 68 -9.63 2.26 11.50
CA PRO A 68 -9.03 0.99 11.12
C PRO A 68 -9.92 0.36 10.07
N HIS A 69 -9.40 0.08 8.87
CA HIS A 69 -10.13 -0.71 7.90
C HIS A 69 -10.35 -2.09 8.53
N PRO A 70 -11.60 -2.53 8.78
CA PRO A 70 -11.82 -3.90 9.19
C PRO A 70 -11.35 -4.77 8.02
N PHE A 71 -10.31 -5.56 8.25
CA PHE A 71 -9.85 -6.55 7.27
C PHE A 71 -11.06 -7.39 6.84
N PRO A 72 -11.33 -7.53 5.52
CA PRO A 72 -12.49 -8.24 5.04
C PRO A 72 -12.51 -9.76 5.31
N ASP A 73 -11.56 -10.31 6.09
CA ASP A 73 -11.48 -11.74 6.42
C ASP A 73 -11.59 -12.07 7.92
N ALA A 74 -11.97 -11.11 8.78
CA ALA A 74 -12.48 -11.48 10.11
C ALA A 74 -13.92 -11.98 9.98
N GLU A 75 -14.09 -13.17 9.40
CA GLU A 75 -15.35 -13.93 9.43
C GLU A 75 -15.89 -13.93 10.87
N PRO A 76 -17.09 -13.39 11.15
CA PRO A 76 -17.69 -13.50 12.46
C PRO A 76 -18.32 -14.88 12.59
N GLY A 77 -17.54 -15.87 13.01
CA GLY A 77 -18.10 -17.14 13.50
C GLY A 77 -17.38 -18.40 13.04
N GLY A 78 -16.70 -19.02 14.00
CA GLY A 78 -16.29 -20.42 14.03
C GLY A 78 -15.99 -20.81 15.46
#